data_AF-A0AAV5XB33-F1
#
_entry.id   AF-A0AAV5XB33-F1
#
_cell.length_a   1.000
_cell.length_b   1.000
_cell.length_c   1.000
_cell.angle_alpha   90.00
_cell.angle_beta   90.00
_cell.angle_gamma   90.00
#
_symmetry.space_group_name_H-M   'P 1'
#
loop_
_entity.id
_entity.type
_entity.pdbx_description
1 polymer ?
#
loop_
_entity_poly.entity_id
_entity_poly.type
_entity_poly.pdbx_seq_one_letter_code
_entity_poly.pdbx_strand_id
1 'polypeptide(L)'
;MYALALWALVGPVTSIALADAPPDSLARKLAEYPGAERGQVLPISEDALAGALPGLRFYVLRFRQYPVAIEPPNRLEASNLFVVKLNGVVEHIRNAQALEGLFRATLAPVTADAQARVAAKAWLRLVEEFHQDGLFQFSVPDDALLIVADGVGGRRVTGKAVVTPQGGNKGEITASLTFDKAGRLVSGSETASLKRGIRPICQATRLLDPDPVVRRMAKQDLLVMGKGAREYLAEQRANAAPELRRAIDRLWQRILEEDR
;
A
#
# COMPACT_ATOMS: atom_id res chain seq x y z
N MET A 1 -22.51 -51.20 -31.65
CA MET A 1 -22.98 -49.92 -31.07
C MET A 1 -21.96 -49.46 -30.03
N TYR A 2 -21.03 -48.58 -30.40
CA TYR A 2 -20.08 -47.98 -29.47
C TYR A 2 -20.58 -46.58 -29.09
N ALA A 3 -20.83 -46.35 -27.81
CA ALA A 3 -21.17 -45.04 -27.27
C ALA A 3 -19.88 -44.31 -26.87
N LEU A 4 -19.58 -43.20 -27.54
CA LEU A 4 -18.50 -42.27 -27.22
C LEU A 4 -18.87 -41.48 -25.95
N ALA A 5 -18.05 -41.60 -24.90
CA ALA A 5 -18.12 -40.75 -23.71
C ALA A 5 -17.38 -39.43 -23.97
N LEU A 6 -18.14 -38.34 -24.03
CA LEU A 6 -17.61 -36.97 -24.11
C LEU A 6 -17.15 -36.54 -22.70
N TRP A 7 -15.84 -36.46 -22.47
CA TRP A 7 -15.29 -35.82 -21.28
C TRP A 7 -15.23 -34.30 -21.52
N ALA A 8 -16.08 -33.56 -20.82
CA ALA A 8 -16.01 -32.10 -20.78
C ALA A 8 -14.85 -31.67 -19.89
N LEU A 9 -13.85 -31.01 -20.50
CA LEU A 9 -12.80 -30.26 -19.81
C LEU A 9 -13.44 -29.05 -19.10
N VAL A 10 -13.65 -29.16 -17.80
CA VAL A 10 -13.90 -28.02 -16.91
C VAL A 10 -12.55 -27.33 -16.68
N GLY A 11 -12.25 -26.31 -17.49
CA GLY A 11 -11.12 -25.43 -17.22
C GLY A 11 -11.37 -24.62 -15.94
N PRO A 12 -10.32 -24.27 -15.17
CA PRO A 12 -10.48 -23.44 -13.99
C PRO A 12 -10.98 -22.06 -14.42
N VAL A 13 -12.19 -21.71 -13.98
CA VAL A 13 -12.69 -20.34 -14.03
C VAL A 13 -11.90 -19.54 -12.99
N THR A 14 -10.89 -18.80 -13.43
CA THR A 14 -10.27 -17.76 -12.64
C THR A 14 -11.30 -16.66 -12.44
N SER A 15 -12.03 -16.69 -11.33
CA SER A 15 -12.83 -15.56 -10.87
C SER A 15 -11.88 -14.40 -10.58
N ILE A 16 -11.82 -13.44 -11.50
CA ILE A 16 -11.34 -12.10 -11.19
C ILE A 16 -12.40 -11.53 -10.25
N ALA A 17 -12.13 -11.54 -8.95
CA ALA A 17 -12.95 -10.83 -7.98
C ALA A 17 -12.97 -9.36 -8.39
N LEU A 18 -14.10 -8.89 -8.92
CA LEU A 18 -14.42 -7.47 -8.99
C LEU A 18 -14.21 -6.92 -7.58
N ALA A 19 -13.27 -5.98 -7.43
CA ALA A 19 -13.09 -5.29 -6.16
C ALA A 19 -14.44 -4.66 -5.78
N ASP A 20 -15.04 -5.13 -4.69
CA ASP A 20 -16.31 -4.58 -4.20
C ASP A 20 -16.15 -3.06 -4.04
N ALA A 21 -17.14 -2.33 -4.55
CA ALA A 21 -17.19 -0.88 -4.36
C ALA A 21 -17.09 -0.55 -2.86
N PRO A 22 -16.41 0.55 -2.48
CA PRO A 22 -16.36 0.97 -1.10
C PRO A 22 -17.78 1.11 -0.52
N PRO A 23 -18.03 0.64 0.72
CA PRO A 23 -19.35 0.72 1.30
C PRO A 23 -19.77 2.17 1.50
N ASP A 24 -21.07 2.47 1.40
CA ASP A 24 -21.63 3.82 1.59
C ASP A 24 -21.24 4.47 2.92
N SER A 25 -21.00 3.67 3.96
CA SER A 25 -20.50 4.18 5.24
C SER A 25 -19.11 4.80 5.13
N LEU A 26 -18.21 4.21 4.33
CA LEU A 26 -16.90 4.78 4.06
C LEU A 26 -17.02 6.04 3.21
N ALA A 27 -17.85 6.03 2.16
CA ALA A 27 -18.09 7.22 1.35
C ALA A 27 -18.60 8.40 2.20
N ARG A 28 -19.57 8.16 3.09
CA ARG A 28 -20.05 9.17 4.06
C ARG A 28 -18.94 9.66 4.99
N LYS A 29 -18.09 8.77 5.49
CA LYS A 29 -16.98 9.15 6.36
C LYS A 29 -15.96 10.02 5.61
N LEU A 30 -15.65 9.69 4.36
CA LEU A 30 -14.70 10.44 3.53
C LEU A 30 -15.24 11.84 3.16
N ALA A 31 -16.55 12.00 3.02
CA ALA A 31 -17.17 13.30 2.80
C ALA A 31 -16.96 14.31 3.97
N GLU A 32 -16.58 13.84 5.16
CA GLU A 32 -16.17 14.71 6.27
C GLU A 32 -14.80 15.39 6.04
N TYR A 33 -14.07 14.98 5.01
CA TYR A 33 -12.74 15.49 4.66
C TYR A 33 -12.80 16.15 3.27
N PRO A 34 -13.04 17.48 3.18
CA PRO A 34 -13.03 18.19 1.92
C PRO A 34 -11.72 17.95 1.14
N GLY A 35 -11.79 17.50 -0.10
CA GLY A 35 -10.64 17.18 -0.93
C GLY A 35 -10.22 15.70 -0.93
N ALA A 36 -10.90 14.84 -0.16
CA ALA A 36 -10.65 13.40 -0.14
C ALA A 36 -10.95 12.72 -1.48
N GLU A 37 -11.84 13.28 -2.30
CA GLU A 37 -12.18 12.80 -3.64
C GLU A 37 -11.00 12.84 -4.63
N ARG A 38 -9.93 13.58 -4.30
CA ARG A 38 -8.68 13.60 -5.07
C ARG A 38 -7.77 12.40 -4.77
N GLY A 39 -8.08 11.63 -3.72
CA GLY A 39 -7.37 10.41 -3.36
C GLY A 39 -8.02 9.17 -3.97
N GLN A 40 -7.26 8.08 -4.01
CA GLN A 40 -7.75 6.78 -4.44
C GLN A 40 -8.08 5.93 -3.21
N VAL A 41 -9.29 5.35 -3.18
CA VAL A 41 -9.68 4.38 -2.17
C VAL A 41 -9.35 2.98 -2.65
N LEU A 42 -8.58 2.24 -1.87
CA LEU A 42 -8.15 0.87 -2.18
C LEU A 42 -8.54 -0.06 -1.03
N PRO A 43 -9.19 -1.22 -1.30
CA PRO A 43 -9.41 -2.22 -0.27
C PRO A 43 -8.07 -2.88 0.12
N ILE A 44 -7.92 -3.23 1.39
CA ILE A 44 -6.83 -4.06 1.88
C ILE A 44 -7.43 -5.42 2.20
N SER A 45 -7.07 -6.43 1.41
CA SER A 45 -7.56 -7.80 1.56
C SER A 45 -6.38 -8.75 1.64
N GLU A 46 -6.21 -9.38 2.80
CA GLU A 46 -5.25 -10.46 3.02
C GLU A 46 -5.82 -11.50 3.98
N ASP A 47 -5.45 -12.76 3.77
CA ASP A 47 -5.92 -13.89 4.60
C ASP A 47 -5.57 -13.70 6.08
N ALA A 48 -4.41 -13.08 6.36
CA ALA A 48 -4.01 -12.78 7.73
C ALA A 48 -4.97 -11.80 8.42
N LEU A 49 -5.49 -10.81 7.69
CA LEU A 49 -6.47 -9.85 8.22
C LEU A 49 -7.81 -10.53 8.47
N ALA A 50 -8.29 -11.35 7.53
CA ALA A 50 -9.52 -12.11 7.70
C ALA A 50 -9.44 -13.08 8.89
N GLY A 51 -8.28 -13.70 9.10
CA GLY A 51 -8.04 -14.61 10.22
C GLY A 51 -7.88 -13.92 11.58
N ALA A 52 -7.17 -12.79 11.63
CA ALA A 52 -6.94 -12.05 12.88
C ALA A 52 -8.15 -11.22 13.32
N LEU A 53 -8.84 -10.60 12.37
CA LEU A 53 -9.83 -9.55 12.61
C LEU A 53 -11.11 -9.81 11.81
N PRO A 54 -11.80 -10.94 12.07
CA PRO A 54 -12.97 -11.33 11.30
C PRO A 54 -14.08 -10.28 11.41
N GLY A 55 -14.71 -9.97 10.27
CA GLY A 55 -15.81 -9.00 10.18
C GLY A 55 -15.36 -7.53 10.07
N LEU A 56 -14.06 -7.24 10.14
CA LEU A 56 -13.53 -5.92 9.82
C LEU A 56 -13.12 -5.86 8.35
N ARG A 57 -13.44 -4.74 7.69
CA ARG A 57 -12.96 -4.45 6.33
C ARG A 57 -12.03 -3.25 6.37
N PHE A 58 -10.88 -3.38 5.73
CA PHE A 58 -9.84 -2.36 5.74
C PHE A 58 -9.74 -1.67 4.38
N TYR A 59 -9.56 -0.36 4.41
CA TYR A 59 -9.42 0.47 3.22
C TYR A 59 -8.31 1.48 3.46
N VAL A 60 -7.58 1.83 2.40
CA VAL A 60 -6.65 2.95 2.40
C VAL A 60 -7.14 4.04 1.46
N LEU A 61 -7.16 5.27 1.93
CA LEU A 61 -7.25 6.46 1.08
C LEU A 61 -5.83 6.97 0.81
N ARG A 62 -5.39 6.84 -0.43
CA ARG A 62 -4.03 7.19 -0.85
C ARG A 62 -4.02 8.42 -1.77
N PHE A 63 -3.17 9.39 -1.45
CA PHE A 63 -2.87 10.51 -2.32
C PHE A 63 -1.56 10.25 -3.04
N ARG A 64 -1.60 10.32 -4.36
CA ARG A 64 -0.43 10.09 -5.22
C ARG A 64 0.73 11.00 -4.79
N GLN A 65 1.89 10.43 -4.50
CA GLN A 65 3.12 11.19 -4.19
C GLN A 65 4.09 11.30 -5.37
N TYR A 66 3.90 10.47 -6.40
CA TYR A 66 4.78 10.37 -7.56
C TYR A 66 3.98 9.99 -8.81
N PRO A 67 4.29 10.53 -10.01
CA PRO A 67 5.43 11.42 -10.33
C PRO A 67 5.16 12.90 -10.01
N VAL A 68 3.91 13.24 -9.68
CA VAL A 68 3.52 14.55 -9.14
C VAL A 68 2.68 14.32 -7.89
N ALA A 69 3.15 14.91 -6.79
CA ALA A 69 2.49 14.81 -5.49
C ALA A 69 1.17 15.59 -5.49
N ILE A 70 0.12 14.93 -5.01
CA ILE A 70 -1.14 15.57 -4.63
C ILE A 70 -1.00 15.87 -3.15
N GLU A 71 -1.06 17.15 -2.81
CA GLU A 71 -1.09 17.59 -1.41
C GLU A 71 -2.35 17.03 -0.72
N PRO A 72 -2.21 16.18 0.31
CA PRO A 72 -3.35 15.69 1.07
C PRO A 72 -4.11 16.86 1.72
N PRO A 73 -5.44 16.82 1.78
CA PRO A 73 -6.20 17.80 2.55
C PRO A 73 -5.84 17.80 4.03
N ASN A 74 -6.18 18.89 4.72
CA ASN A 74 -5.96 19.01 6.16
C ASN A 74 -6.49 17.78 6.92
N ARG A 75 -5.68 17.26 7.86
CA ARG A 75 -5.96 16.07 8.70
C ARG A 75 -5.86 14.72 7.99
N LEU A 76 -5.46 14.71 6.72
CA LEU A 76 -5.09 13.50 5.98
C LEU A 76 -3.60 13.52 5.66
N GLU A 77 -3.04 12.34 5.52
CA GLU A 77 -1.66 12.09 5.10
C GLU A 77 -1.62 11.52 3.68
N ALA A 78 -0.44 11.18 3.16
CA ALA A 78 -0.31 10.56 1.84
C ALA A 78 -1.01 9.19 1.76
N SER A 79 -1.16 8.50 2.89
CA SER A 79 -1.79 7.19 3.01
C SER A 79 -2.57 7.16 4.32
N ASN A 80 -3.86 6.83 4.27
CA ASN A 80 -4.76 6.95 5.43
C ASN A 80 -5.55 5.65 5.60
N LEU A 81 -5.38 4.98 6.74
CA LEU A 81 -6.01 3.70 7.03
C LEU A 81 -7.40 3.88 7.65
N PHE A 82 -8.41 3.26 7.03
CA PHE A 82 -9.77 3.21 7.53
C PHE A 82 -10.18 1.76 7.79
N VAL A 83 -10.93 1.55 8.87
CA VAL A 83 -11.59 0.28 9.18
C VAL A 83 -13.09 0.47 9.19
N VAL A 84 -13.80 -0.41 8.51
CA VAL A 84 -15.27 -0.48 8.47
C VAL A 84 -15.70 -1.71 9.27
N LYS A 85 -16.42 -1.48 10.38
CA LYS A 85 -16.99 -2.52 11.24
C LYS A 85 -18.28 -3.09 10.63
N LEU A 86 -18.71 -4.28 11.08
CA LEU A 86 -19.95 -4.93 10.61
C LEU A 86 -21.21 -4.07 10.81
N ASN A 87 -21.24 -3.24 11.86
CA ASN A 87 -22.33 -2.32 12.14
C ASN A 87 -22.30 -1.04 11.26
N GLY A 88 -21.37 -0.96 10.30
CA GLY A 88 -21.20 0.18 9.42
C GLY A 88 -20.42 1.35 10.02
N VAL A 89 -19.95 1.27 11.27
CA VAL A 89 -19.10 2.30 11.87
C VAL A 89 -17.74 2.31 11.16
N VAL A 90 -17.25 3.51 10.85
CA VAL A 90 -15.97 3.73 10.17
C VAL A 90 -15.02 4.50 11.07
N GLU A 91 -13.84 3.93 11.30
CA GLU A 91 -12.78 4.53 12.11
C GLU A 91 -11.55 4.82 11.26
N HIS A 92 -10.95 5.98 11.46
CA HIS A 92 -9.67 6.37 10.85
C HIS A 92 -8.55 6.01 11.83
N ILE A 93 -7.74 5.02 11.47
CA ILE A 93 -6.58 4.58 12.26
C ILE A 93 -5.37 5.40 11.81
N ARG A 94 -4.92 6.33 12.67
CA ARG A 94 -3.89 7.31 12.29
C ARG A 94 -2.46 6.91 12.63
N ASN A 95 -2.28 5.95 13.52
CA ASN A 95 -0.97 5.58 14.04
C ASN A 95 -0.99 4.22 14.75
N ALA A 96 0.21 3.76 15.12
CA ALA A 96 0.50 2.61 15.97
C ALA A 96 -0.47 2.42 17.15
N GLN A 97 -0.71 3.50 17.89
CA GLN A 97 -1.46 3.46 19.14
C GLN A 97 -2.95 3.23 18.89
N ALA A 98 -3.51 3.87 17.86
CA ALA A 98 -4.88 3.62 17.42
C ALA A 98 -5.03 2.18 16.90
N LEU A 99 -4.01 1.65 16.21
CA LEU A 99 -3.98 0.26 15.75
C LEU A 99 -3.91 -0.73 16.92
N GLU A 100 -3.11 -0.44 17.95
CA GLU A 100 -3.07 -1.22 19.19
C GLU A 100 -4.44 -1.26 19.85
N GLY A 101 -5.09 -0.11 19.98
CA GLY A 101 -6.44 0.00 20.53
C GLY A 101 -7.46 -0.85 19.76
N LEU A 102 -7.39 -0.85 18.42
CA LEU A 102 -8.22 -1.72 17.58
C LEU A 102 -7.96 -3.19 17.90
N PHE A 103 -6.70 -3.64 17.85
CA PHE A 103 -6.35 -5.04 18.09
C PHE A 103 -6.78 -5.49 19.49
N ARG A 104 -6.55 -4.68 20.53
CA ARG A 104 -7.00 -5.02 21.89
C ARG A 104 -8.52 -5.20 22.00
N ALA A 105 -9.28 -4.41 21.24
CA ALA A 105 -10.73 -4.43 21.29
C ALA A 105 -11.34 -5.60 20.49
N THR A 106 -10.68 -6.05 19.42
CA THR A 106 -11.29 -6.96 18.43
C THR A 106 -10.57 -8.28 18.23
N LEU A 107 -9.28 -8.38 18.55
CA LEU A 107 -8.50 -9.60 18.35
C LEU A 107 -8.96 -10.69 19.33
N ALA A 108 -9.31 -11.85 18.80
CA ALA A 108 -9.61 -13.03 19.62
C ALA A 108 -8.37 -13.45 20.44
N PRO A 109 -8.54 -14.10 21.61
CA PRO A 109 -7.43 -14.62 22.39
C PRO A 109 -6.42 -15.44 21.56
N VAL A 110 -5.15 -15.03 21.59
CA VAL A 110 -4.03 -15.66 20.90
C VAL A 110 -3.35 -16.66 21.84
N THR A 111 -3.78 -17.92 21.77
CA THR A 111 -3.33 -18.99 22.67
C THR A 111 -2.43 -20.02 21.99
N ALA A 112 -2.19 -19.88 20.69
CA ALA A 112 -1.31 -20.75 19.91
C ALA A 112 -0.37 -19.94 18.99
N ASP A 113 0.78 -20.54 18.67
CA ASP A 113 1.81 -19.90 17.84
C ASP A 113 1.29 -19.55 16.44
N ALA A 114 0.47 -20.42 15.84
CA ALA A 114 -0.17 -20.15 14.54
C ALA A 114 -1.05 -18.89 14.58
N GLN A 115 -1.82 -18.69 15.67
CA GLN A 115 -2.62 -17.48 15.85
C GLN A 115 -1.74 -16.24 16.04
N ALA A 116 -0.62 -16.38 16.76
CA ALA A 116 0.34 -15.29 16.95
C ALA A 116 0.99 -14.87 15.62
N ARG A 117 1.30 -15.82 14.73
CA ARG A 117 1.79 -15.54 13.37
C ARG A 117 0.76 -14.75 12.56
N VAL A 118 -0.49 -15.19 12.57
CA VAL A 118 -1.59 -14.53 11.86
C VAL A 118 -1.79 -13.10 12.38
N ALA A 119 -1.80 -12.90 13.69
CA ALA A 119 -1.91 -11.58 14.32
C ALA A 119 -0.72 -10.67 13.95
N ALA A 120 0.51 -11.19 13.96
CA ALA A 120 1.70 -10.42 13.60
C ALA A 120 1.72 -10.02 12.11
N LYS A 121 1.31 -10.93 11.21
CA LYS A 121 1.16 -10.62 9.78
C LYS A 121 0.09 -9.54 9.54
N ALA A 122 -1.07 -9.69 10.17
CA ALA A 122 -2.13 -8.69 10.10
C ALA A 122 -1.67 -7.32 10.60
N TRP A 123 -0.94 -7.28 11.72
CA TRP A 123 -0.37 -6.04 12.25
C TRP A 123 0.61 -5.40 11.27
N LEU A 124 1.61 -6.15 10.81
CA LEU A 124 2.62 -5.66 9.87
C LEU A 124 1.95 -5.12 8.60
N ARG A 125 0.99 -5.85 8.04
CA ARG A 125 0.30 -5.43 6.83
C ARG A 125 -0.39 -4.07 6.97
N LEU A 126 -1.00 -3.80 8.13
CA LEU A 126 -1.65 -2.50 8.38
C LEU A 126 -0.65 -1.39 8.66
N VAL A 127 0.44 -1.69 9.37
CA VAL A 127 1.52 -0.72 9.66
C VAL A 127 2.26 -0.29 8.39
N GLU A 128 2.42 -1.18 7.41
CA GLU A 128 2.99 -0.83 6.10
C GLU A 128 2.32 0.40 5.48
N GLU A 129 1.00 0.56 5.67
CA GLU A 129 0.25 1.68 5.12
C GLU A 129 0.59 3.02 5.78
N PHE A 130 1.06 3.05 7.03
CA PHE A 130 1.57 4.27 7.69
C PHE A 130 2.90 4.74 7.10
N HIS A 131 3.61 3.86 6.41
CA HIS A 131 4.92 4.14 5.81
C HIS A 131 4.89 4.18 4.28
N GLN A 132 3.72 4.01 3.69
CA GLN A 132 3.56 3.89 2.25
C GLN A 132 3.60 5.25 1.56
N ASP A 133 4.41 5.36 0.50
CA ASP A 133 4.42 6.51 -0.42
C ASP A 133 3.85 6.17 -1.81
N GLY A 134 3.27 4.96 -1.94
CA GLY A 134 2.75 4.37 -3.16
C GLY A 134 3.78 3.56 -3.94
N LEU A 135 5.05 3.53 -3.51
CA LEU A 135 6.15 2.88 -4.22
C LEU A 135 6.93 1.86 -3.39
N PHE A 136 6.72 1.80 -2.07
CA PHE A 136 7.26 0.68 -1.30
C PHE A 136 6.48 -0.59 -1.61
N GLN A 137 7.20 -1.65 -1.94
CA GLN A 137 6.68 -3.00 -1.99
C GLN A 137 7.23 -3.74 -0.79
N PHE A 138 6.35 -4.22 0.07
CA PHE A 138 6.72 -4.95 1.27
C PHE A 138 6.42 -6.44 1.08
N SER A 139 7.20 -7.28 1.74
CA SER A 139 6.88 -8.68 1.96
C SER A 139 7.09 -9.01 3.43
N VAL A 140 6.31 -9.94 3.96
CA VAL A 140 6.46 -10.46 5.33
C VAL A 140 6.89 -11.92 5.24
N PRO A 141 8.21 -12.20 5.23
CA PRO A 141 8.72 -13.57 5.19
C PRO A 141 8.30 -14.36 6.43
N ASP A 142 7.91 -15.63 6.25
CA ASP A 142 7.46 -16.48 7.36
C ASP A 142 8.57 -16.79 8.39
N ASP A 143 9.81 -16.85 7.92
CA ASP A 143 11.02 -17.03 8.72
C ASP A 143 11.42 -15.77 9.49
N ALA A 144 10.89 -14.60 9.11
CA ALA A 144 11.07 -13.36 9.86
C ALA A 144 10.16 -13.24 11.10
N LEU A 145 9.27 -14.21 11.33
CA LEU A 145 8.38 -14.27 12.49
C LEU A 145 8.98 -15.16 13.59
N LEU A 146 9.38 -14.55 14.70
CA LEU A 146 9.91 -15.21 15.89
C LEU A 146 8.88 -15.13 17.02
N ILE A 147 8.62 -16.27 17.67
CA ILE A 147 7.70 -16.37 18.81
C ILE A 147 8.49 -16.89 20.01
N VAL A 148 8.35 -16.20 21.13
CA VAL A 148 9.04 -16.51 22.39
C VAL A 148 8.02 -16.52 23.52
N ALA A 149 8.02 -17.56 24.34
CA ALA A 149 7.25 -17.57 25.58
C ALA A 149 7.82 -16.54 26.56
N ASP A 150 6.97 -15.79 27.26
CA ASP A 150 7.43 -14.70 28.15
C ASP A 150 7.87 -15.18 29.55
N GLY A 151 7.85 -16.49 29.80
CA GLY A 151 8.22 -17.11 31.08
C GLY A 151 7.13 -17.05 32.17
N VAL A 152 6.06 -16.27 31.97
CA VAL A 152 4.90 -16.14 32.90
C VAL A 152 3.59 -16.65 32.29
N GLY A 153 3.70 -17.38 31.17
CA GLY A 153 2.58 -18.05 30.49
C GLY A 153 1.99 -17.26 29.32
N GLY A 154 2.47 -16.04 29.06
CA GLY A 154 2.17 -15.29 27.85
C GLY A 154 3.17 -15.56 26.73
N ARG A 155 3.05 -14.79 25.65
CA ARG A 155 3.89 -14.93 24.45
C ARG A 155 4.23 -13.57 23.87
N ARG A 156 5.44 -13.45 23.34
CA ARG A 156 5.87 -12.34 22.49
C ARG A 156 6.10 -12.84 21.08
N VAL A 157 5.53 -12.15 20.10
CA VAL A 157 5.84 -12.36 18.69
C VAL A 157 6.54 -11.12 18.15
N THR A 158 7.63 -11.32 17.42
CA THR A 158 8.31 -10.29 16.66
C THR A 158 8.30 -10.67 15.19
N GLY A 159 8.10 -9.69 14.31
CA GLY A 159 8.04 -9.91 12.88
C GLY A 159 8.65 -8.77 12.08
N LYS A 160 8.93 -9.01 10.80
CA LYS A 160 9.43 -7.97 9.89
C LYS A 160 8.66 -7.93 8.58
N ALA A 161 8.32 -6.73 8.14
CA ALA A 161 7.97 -6.43 6.76
C ALA A 161 9.21 -5.85 6.07
N VAL A 162 9.73 -6.53 5.05
CA VAL A 162 10.96 -6.18 4.34
C VAL A 162 10.60 -5.53 3.01
N VAL A 163 11.27 -4.43 2.68
CA VAL A 163 11.10 -3.77 1.39
C VAL A 163 11.75 -4.60 0.28
N THR A 164 11.00 -4.97 -0.75
CA THR A 164 11.55 -5.51 -1.99
C THR A 164 12.41 -4.43 -2.67
N PRO A 165 13.72 -4.65 -2.84
CA PRO A 165 14.60 -3.59 -3.33
C PRO A 165 14.29 -3.23 -4.79
N GLN A 166 13.73 -2.05 -5.00
CA GLN A 166 13.43 -1.51 -6.33
C GLN A 166 13.59 0.02 -6.35
N GLY A 167 14.22 0.55 -7.39
CA GLY A 167 14.38 2.01 -7.55
C GLY A 167 15.17 2.69 -6.41
N GLY A 168 15.99 1.94 -5.68
CA GLY A 168 16.71 2.41 -4.49
C GLY A 168 15.93 2.32 -3.18
N ASN A 169 14.69 1.84 -3.19
CA ASN A 169 13.94 1.51 -1.99
C ASN A 169 14.61 0.36 -1.24
N LYS A 170 14.75 0.47 0.07
CA LYS A 170 15.21 -0.62 0.94
C LYS A 170 14.84 -0.36 2.39
N GLY A 171 15.02 -1.37 3.23
CA GLY A 171 14.78 -1.29 4.66
C GLY A 171 13.72 -2.27 5.12
N GLU A 172 13.29 -2.10 6.36
CA GLU A 172 12.32 -2.98 6.99
C GLU A 172 11.50 -2.22 8.06
N ILE A 173 10.31 -2.75 8.33
CA ILE A 173 9.50 -2.42 9.49
C ILE A 173 9.56 -3.64 10.41
N THR A 174 9.97 -3.44 11.66
CA THR A 174 9.94 -4.47 12.69
C THR A 174 8.75 -4.23 13.60
N ALA A 175 7.95 -5.26 13.87
CA ALA A 175 6.85 -5.21 14.82
C ALA A 175 7.09 -6.16 16.00
N SER A 176 6.56 -5.80 17.17
CA SER A 176 6.51 -6.67 18.35
C SER A 176 5.12 -6.60 18.97
N LEU A 177 4.49 -7.77 19.16
CA LEU A 177 3.24 -7.92 19.90
C LEU A 177 3.50 -8.78 21.12
N THR A 178 2.99 -8.36 22.27
CA THR A 178 3.06 -9.13 23.52
C THR A 178 1.65 -9.50 23.96
N PHE A 179 1.43 -10.78 24.28
CA PHE A 179 0.17 -11.36 24.74
C PHE A 179 0.32 -11.87 26.17
N ASP A 180 -0.70 -11.68 27.00
CA ASP A 180 -0.74 -12.24 28.35
C ASP A 180 -1.06 -13.75 28.33
N LYS A 181 -1.08 -14.36 29.53
CA LYS A 181 -1.45 -15.77 29.72
C LYS A 181 -2.86 -16.15 29.23
N ALA A 182 -3.75 -15.18 29.08
CA ALA A 182 -5.09 -15.37 28.54
C ALA A 182 -5.12 -15.16 27.02
N GLY A 183 -3.98 -14.91 26.37
CA GLY A 183 -3.85 -14.63 24.95
C GLY A 183 -4.32 -13.23 24.55
N ARG A 184 -4.55 -12.30 25.49
CA ARG A 184 -4.97 -10.93 25.17
C ARG A 184 -3.76 -10.07 24.84
N LEU A 185 -3.90 -9.19 23.86
CA LEU A 185 -2.83 -8.26 23.50
C LEU A 185 -2.57 -7.28 24.66
N VAL A 186 -1.33 -7.28 25.15
CA VAL A 186 -0.81 -6.42 26.23
C VAL A 186 -0.05 -5.22 25.69
N SER A 187 0.56 -5.31 24.52
CA SER A 187 1.22 -4.19 23.84
C SER A 187 1.52 -4.55 22.39
N GLY A 188 1.47 -3.55 21.51
CA GLY A 188 1.90 -3.66 20.12
C GLY A 188 2.75 -2.45 19.74
N SER A 189 3.89 -2.68 19.09
CA SER A 189 4.78 -1.60 18.67
C SER A 189 5.49 -1.94 17.39
N GLU A 190 5.85 -0.91 16.65
CA GLU A 190 6.66 -1.00 15.44
C GLU A 190 7.84 -0.02 15.47
N THR A 191 8.88 -0.37 14.72
CA THR A 191 9.95 0.55 14.32
C THR A 191 10.20 0.40 12.83
N ALA A 192 10.37 1.51 12.14
CA ALA A 192 10.62 1.54 10.71
C ALA A 192 12.02 2.09 10.42
N SER A 193 12.82 1.30 9.70
CA SER A 193 14.12 1.72 9.18
C SER A 193 14.07 1.66 7.67
N LEU A 194 13.41 2.65 7.07
CA LEU A 194 13.13 2.71 5.63
C LEU A 194 14.00 3.75 4.95
N LYS A 195 14.56 3.38 3.80
CA LYS A 195 15.22 4.31 2.88
C LYS A 195 14.42 4.38 1.59
N ARG A 196 13.89 5.56 1.32
CA ARG A 196 13.24 5.88 0.05
C ARG A 196 14.32 5.95 -1.05
N GLY A 197 14.01 5.30 -2.16
CA GLY A 197 14.76 5.44 -3.40
C GLY A 197 14.59 6.83 -4.01
N ILE A 198 15.24 7.05 -5.15
CA ILE A 198 15.16 8.34 -5.85
C ILE A 198 13.72 8.51 -6.37
N ARG A 199 13.15 9.71 -6.17
CA ARG A 199 11.81 10.11 -6.63
C ARG A 199 11.95 11.45 -7.37
N PRO A 200 12.33 11.46 -8.66
CA PRO A 200 12.38 12.72 -9.39
C PRO A 200 10.98 13.34 -9.43
N ILE A 201 10.89 14.66 -9.51
CA ILE A 201 9.60 15.34 -9.73
C ILE A 201 9.43 15.52 -11.22
N CYS A 202 8.23 15.32 -11.75
CA CYS A 202 8.06 15.41 -13.19
C CYS A 202 8.20 16.86 -13.67
N GLN A 203 9.21 17.11 -14.50
CA GLN A 203 9.52 18.41 -15.08
C GLN A 203 9.19 18.47 -16.58
N ALA A 204 8.17 17.73 -17.04
CA ALA A 204 7.81 17.66 -18.46
C ALA A 204 7.59 19.04 -19.11
N THR A 205 7.01 19.99 -18.38
CA THR A 205 6.79 21.37 -18.84
C THR A 205 8.09 22.16 -19.04
N ARG A 206 9.22 21.69 -18.50
CA ARG A 206 10.55 22.31 -18.59
C ARG A 206 11.41 21.75 -19.72
N LEU A 207 10.88 20.86 -20.56
CA LEU A 207 11.63 20.29 -21.68
C LEU A 207 12.06 21.34 -22.73
N LEU A 208 11.38 22.48 -22.76
CA LEU A 208 11.68 23.62 -23.64
C LEU A 208 12.11 24.88 -22.86
N ASP A 209 12.52 24.74 -21.61
CA ASP A 209 13.01 25.87 -20.80
C ASP A 209 14.14 26.61 -21.54
N PRO A 210 14.22 27.96 -21.54
CA PRO A 210 15.28 28.68 -22.24
C PRO A 210 16.69 28.31 -21.74
N ASP A 211 16.84 27.94 -20.47
CA ASP A 211 18.12 27.52 -19.90
C ASP A 211 18.46 26.06 -20.32
N PRO A 212 19.57 25.82 -21.05
CA PRO A 212 19.99 24.47 -21.44
C PRO A 212 20.28 23.54 -20.25
N VAL A 213 20.64 24.07 -19.08
CA VAL A 213 20.86 23.28 -17.87
C VAL A 213 19.52 22.78 -17.34
N VAL A 214 18.51 23.65 -17.23
CA VAL A 214 17.16 23.27 -16.79
C VAL A 214 16.55 22.23 -17.72
N ARG A 215 16.67 22.41 -19.05
CA ARG A 215 16.19 21.39 -20.03
C ARG A 215 16.86 20.04 -19.81
N ARG A 216 18.17 20.03 -19.53
CA ARG A 216 18.94 18.80 -19.33
C ARG A 216 18.51 18.10 -18.04
N MET A 217 18.31 18.85 -16.95
CA MET A 217 17.80 18.32 -15.69
C MET A 217 16.41 17.73 -15.88
N ALA A 218 15.48 18.46 -16.50
CA ALA A 218 14.12 17.98 -16.76
C ALA A 218 14.10 16.69 -17.58
N LYS A 219 14.94 16.62 -18.62
CA LYS A 219 15.10 15.41 -19.43
C LYS A 219 15.68 14.25 -18.61
N GLN A 220 16.71 14.51 -17.81
CA GLN A 220 17.35 13.49 -16.98
C GLN A 220 16.37 12.91 -15.96
N ASP A 221 15.60 13.76 -15.28
CA ASP A 221 14.60 13.33 -14.31
C ASP A 221 13.59 12.40 -14.96
N LEU A 222 13.03 12.79 -16.11
CA LEU A 222 12.08 11.99 -16.89
C LEU A 222 12.67 10.66 -17.40
N LEU A 223 13.95 10.64 -17.78
CA LEU A 223 14.64 9.40 -18.15
C LEU A 223 14.86 8.48 -16.95
N VAL A 224 15.06 9.03 -15.74
CA VAL A 224 15.12 8.25 -14.50
C VAL A 224 13.74 7.73 -14.12
N MET A 225 12.67 8.47 -14.41
CA MET A 225 11.29 8.01 -14.19
C MET A 225 10.91 6.83 -15.07
N GLY A 226 11.46 6.76 -16.29
CA GLY A 226 11.20 5.70 -17.25
C GLY A 226 9.71 5.56 -17.60
N LYS A 227 9.27 4.32 -17.84
CA LYS A 227 7.87 3.97 -18.12
C LYS A 227 6.88 4.43 -17.03
N GLY A 228 7.34 4.61 -15.79
CA GLY A 228 6.52 5.12 -14.69
C GLY A 228 5.96 6.54 -14.92
N ALA A 229 6.56 7.32 -15.83
CA ALA A 229 6.07 8.65 -16.18
C ALA A 229 4.89 8.65 -17.18
N ARG A 230 4.49 7.50 -17.73
CA ARG A 230 3.58 7.40 -18.89
C ARG A 230 2.30 8.21 -18.74
N GLU A 231 1.52 7.97 -17.69
CA GLU A 231 0.21 8.60 -17.51
C GLU A 231 0.33 10.11 -17.41
N TYR A 232 1.36 10.58 -16.69
CA TYR A 232 1.61 12.01 -16.56
C TYR A 232 2.12 12.64 -17.86
N LEU A 233 3.02 11.97 -18.59
CA LEU A 233 3.45 12.47 -19.90
C LEU A 233 2.27 12.56 -20.87
N ALA A 234 1.31 11.62 -20.81
CA ALA A 234 0.08 11.69 -21.59
C ALA A 234 -0.79 12.90 -21.21
N GLU A 235 -0.98 13.16 -19.92
CA GLU A 235 -1.71 14.33 -19.40
C GLU A 235 -1.05 15.65 -19.84
N GLN A 236 0.26 15.78 -19.62
CA GLN A 236 1.01 16.98 -20.01
C GLN A 236 1.00 17.19 -21.52
N ARG A 237 1.12 16.10 -22.30
CA ARG A 237 1.02 16.15 -23.75
C ARG A 237 -0.35 16.65 -24.21
N ALA A 238 -1.44 16.19 -23.60
CA ALA A 238 -2.79 16.63 -23.96
C ALA A 238 -2.95 18.15 -23.85
N ASN A 239 -2.39 18.73 -22.78
CA ASN A 239 -2.48 20.15 -22.44
C ASN A 239 -1.38 21.03 -23.07
N ALA A 240 -0.32 20.43 -23.65
CA ALA A 240 0.83 21.15 -24.16
C ALA A 240 0.59 21.84 -25.52
N ALA A 241 1.40 22.87 -25.81
CA ALA A 241 1.55 23.45 -27.14
C ALA A 241 2.27 22.47 -28.11
N PRO A 242 2.14 22.63 -29.44
CA PRO A 242 2.68 21.69 -30.43
C PRO A 242 4.16 21.36 -30.27
N GLU A 243 5.00 22.34 -29.95
CA GLU A 243 6.44 22.18 -29.78
C GLU A 243 6.76 21.29 -28.57
N LEU A 244 6.07 21.53 -27.46
CA LEU A 244 6.25 20.77 -26.22
C LEU A 244 5.70 19.35 -26.38
N ARG A 245 4.58 19.15 -27.09
CA ARG A 245 4.08 17.81 -27.45
C ARG A 245 5.13 17.00 -28.19
N ARG A 246 5.78 17.58 -29.21
CA ARG A 246 6.85 16.91 -29.96
C ARG A 246 8.05 16.58 -29.06
N ALA A 247 8.39 17.45 -28.11
CA ALA A 247 9.47 17.19 -27.16
C ALA A 247 9.16 16.03 -26.22
N ILE A 248 7.93 15.97 -25.69
CA ILE A 248 7.42 14.84 -24.90
C ILE A 248 7.43 13.55 -25.72
N ASP A 249 6.94 13.59 -26.96
CA ASP A 249 6.88 12.40 -27.84
C ASP A 249 8.27 11.82 -28.13
N ARG A 250 9.25 12.67 -28.45
CA ARG A 250 10.65 12.24 -28.65
C ARG A 250 11.25 11.61 -27.40
N LEU A 251 10.95 12.18 -26.24
CA LEU A 251 11.45 11.64 -24.98
C LEU A 251 10.81 10.30 -24.64
N TRP A 252 9.51 10.16 -24.87
CA TRP A 252 8.78 8.93 -24.64
C TRP A 252 9.29 7.79 -25.52
N GLN A 253 9.53 8.05 -26.81
CA GLN A 253 10.14 7.05 -27.69
C GLN A 253 11.50 6.58 -27.16
N ARG A 254 12.33 7.53 -26.71
CA ARG A 254 13.62 7.20 -26.11
C ARG A 254 13.50 6.35 -24.84
N ILE A 255 12.52 6.62 -23.97
CA ILE A 255 12.25 5.80 -22.78
C ILE A 255 11.91 4.35 -23.20
N LEU A 256 11.09 4.18 -24.23
CA LEU A 256 10.72 2.87 -24.75
C LEU A 256 11.93 2.14 -25.38
N GLU A 257 12.75 2.85 -26.14
CA GLU A 257 13.96 2.30 -26.78
C GLU A 257 15.03 1.85 -25.78
N GLU A 258 15.22 2.61 -24.68
CA GLU A 258 16.20 2.29 -23.64
C GLU A 258 15.68 1.29 -22.58
N ASP A 259 14.45 0.78 -22.75
CA ASP A 259 13.74 -0.12 -21.81
C ASP A 259 13.75 0.38 -20.35
N ARG A 260 13.64 1.70 -20.17
CA ARG A 260 13.65 2.34 -18.85
C ARG A 260 12.29 2.42 -18.18
#